data_AF-A0AAV2QKR3-F1
#
_entry.id   AF-A0AAV2QKR3-F1
#
_cell.length_a   1.000
_cell.length_b   1.000
_cell.length_c   1.000
_cell.angle_alpha   90.00
_cell.angle_beta   90.00
_cell.angle_gamma   90.00
#
_symmetry.space_group_name_H-M   'P 1'
#
loop_
_entity.id
_entity.type
_entity.pdbx_description
1 polymer ?
#
loop_
_entity_poly.entity_id
_entity_poly.type
_entity_poly.pdbx_seq_one_letter_code
_entity_poly.pdbx_strand_id
1 'polypeptide(L)'
;MTDHTSLLALWVATRVFGTSLWVFDLVFFLRMLLFIKAAMKENPITMMASWTAALVIVVEKYKTRDTSPERREYTSRGVSVLLYVTTVLLFSFYTCNLISALTVGKVSPPFTDLKGMYESRTHTFGFFKGSAMEEYFRTANDGLYRNIWNDMVKPNYDILKKDIDENIDMVMAGDHVSLEVRPLLLKEYYHCGLMILPGLYFWKIMTWPMAPDLPVFPIINHHMYALAENGVYDKLHRKWYPRDLDCETTDMKALSFPSVCTAFIVLLAALLLASICMVVEIIAYRKFNYD
;
A
#
# COMPACT_ATOMS: atom_id res chain seq x y z
N MET A 1 2.55 10.23 17.15
CA MET A 1 1.22 9.81 16.65
C MET A 1 1.36 8.40 16.07
N THR A 2 1.40 7.37 16.93
CA THR A 2 2.04 6.09 16.59
C THR A 2 1.28 4.83 17.02
N ASP A 3 0.02 4.91 17.49
CA ASP A 3 -0.61 3.75 18.14
C ASP A 3 -1.84 3.16 17.44
N HIS A 4 -2.40 3.82 16.42
CA HIS A 4 -3.51 3.24 15.65
C HIS A 4 -3.07 2.41 14.43
N THR A 5 -1.81 2.53 14.01
CA THR A 5 -1.26 1.77 12.88
C THR A 5 -0.82 0.35 13.26
N SER A 6 -0.52 0.10 14.55
CA SER A 6 -0.04 -1.19 15.05
C SER A 6 -1.12 -2.30 15.02
N LEU A 7 -2.33 -1.99 15.47
CA LEU A 7 -3.48 -2.93 15.42
C LEU A 7 -3.96 -3.19 13.99
N LEU A 8 -3.89 -2.18 13.12
CA LEU A 8 -4.26 -2.33 11.70
C LEU A 8 -3.20 -3.15 10.93
N ALA A 9 -1.94 -3.13 11.37
CA ALA A 9 -0.85 -3.92 10.81
C ALA A 9 -0.91 -5.41 11.18
N LEU A 10 -1.54 -5.78 12.31
CA LEU A 10 -1.73 -7.18 12.69
C LEU A 10 -2.59 -7.94 11.65
N TRP A 11 -3.64 -7.31 11.12
CA TRP A 11 -4.63 -7.97 10.25
C TRP A 11 -4.35 -7.82 8.75
N VAL A 12 -3.09 -7.70 8.34
CA VAL A 12 -2.72 -7.55 6.92
C VAL A 12 -3.23 -8.73 6.08
N ALA A 13 -3.11 -9.96 6.58
CA ALA A 13 -3.53 -11.17 5.87
C ALA A 13 -5.04 -11.27 5.62
N THR A 14 -5.88 -10.67 6.47
CA THR A 14 -7.35 -10.70 6.32
C THR A 14 -7.89 -9.53 5.51
N ARG A 15 -7.10 -8.45 5.33
CA ARG A 15 -7.48 -7.28 4.53
C ARG A 15 -7.41 -7.50 3.02
N VAL A 16 -6.72 -8.57 2.58
CA VAL A 16 -6.55 -8.90 1.16
C VAL A 16 -7.91 -9.18 0.50
N PHE A 17 -8.84 -9.81 1.23
CA PHE A 17 -10.21 -10.02 0.78
C PHE A 17 -11.18 -9.09 1.48
N GLY A 18 -12.14 -8.57 0.72
CA GLY A 18 -13.28 -7.83 1.26
C GLY A 18 -14.14 -8.72 2.17
N THR A 19 -14.87 -8.12 3.10
CA THR A 19 -15.75 -8.83 4.04
C THR A 19 -16.80 -9.69 3.33
N SER A 20 -17.28 -9.24 2.16
CA SER A 20 -18.22 -9.99 1.31
C SER A 20 -17.63 -11.30 0.77
N LEU A 21 -16.34 -11.31 0.40
CA LEU A 21 -15.66 -12.51 -0.10
C LEU A 21 -15.41 -13.50 1.03
N TRP A 22 -15.02 -13.03 2.22
CA TRP A 22 -14.90 -13.88 3.40
C TRP A 22 -16.22 -14.56 3.79
N VAL A 23 -17.34 -13.83 3.70
CA VAL A 23 -18.67 -14.39 3.95
C VAL A 23 -19.04 -15.41 2.87
N PHE A 24 -18.73 -15.12 1.60
CA PHE A 24 -18.96 -16.06 0.51
C PHE A 24 -18.17 -17.35 0.69
N ASP A 25 -16.88 -17.26 1.02
CA ASP A 25 -16.01 -18.41 1.27
C ASP A 25 -16.52 -19.23 2.46
N LEU A 26 -16.93 -18.57 3.55
CA LEU A 26 -17.50 -19.25 4.71
C LEU A 26 -18.79 -19.99 4.36
N VAL A 27 -19.69 -19.37 3.60
CA VAL A 27 -20.93 -20.01 3.12
C VAL A 27 -20.61 -21.18 2.18
N PHE A 28 -19.60 -21.03 1.32
CA PHE A 28 -19.13 -22.09 0.42
C PHE A 28 -18.59 -23.29 1.21
N PHE A 29 -17.72 -23.06 2.19
CA PHE A 29 -17.20 -24.11 3.07
C PHE A 29 -18.28 -24.77 3.93
N LEU A 30 -19.24 -24.01 4.46
CA LEU A 30 -20.37 -24.59 5.20
C LEU A 30 -21.24 -25.47 4.31
N ARG A 31 -21.55 -25.02 3.08
CA ARG A 31 -22.29 -25.82 2.10
C ARG A 31 -21.51 -27.06 1.67
N MET A 32 -20.18 -26.95 1.55
CA MET A 32 -19.29 -28.08 1.28
C MET A 32 -19.34 -29.11 2.43
N LEU A 33 -19.25 -28.68 3.68
CA LEU A 33 -19.35 -29.57 4.84
C LEU A 33 -20.72 -30.25 4.94
N LEU A 34 -21.80 -29.53 4.61
CA LEU A 34 -23.14 -30.10 4.54
C LEU A 34 -23.27 -31.12 3.41
N PHE A 35 -22.69 -30.84 2.23
CA PHE A 35 -22.64 -31.78 1.12
C PHE A 35 -21.87 -33.04 1.46
N ILE A 36 -20.71 -32.91 2.12
CA ILE A 36 -19.92 -34.04 2.62
C ILE A 36 -20.70 -34.84 3.66
N LYS A 37 -21.36 -34.18 4.62
CA LYS A 37 -22.23 -34.86 5.60
C LYS A 37 -23.39 -35.60 4.93
N ALA A 38 -24.03 -35.01 3.92
CA ALA A 38 -25.10 -35.65 3.17
C ALA A 38 -24.57 -36.87 2.37
N ALA A 39 -23.39 -36.76 1.78
CA ALA A 39 -22.73 -37.87 1.09
C ALA A 39 -22.28 -38.99 2.05
N MET A 40 -21.84 -38.65 3.27
CA MET A 40 -21.48 -39.62 4.32
C MET A 40 -22.69 -40.36 4.90
N LYS A 41 -23.86 -39.73 4.95
CA LYS A 41 -25.10 -40.37 5.42
C LYS A 41 -25.49 -41.60 4.56
N GLU A 42 -25.06 -41.62 3.31
CA GLU A 42 -25.38 -42.69 2.36
C GLU A 42 -24.33 -43.83 2.31
N ASN A 43 -23.11 -43.64 2.83
CA ASN A 43 -22.07 -44.67 2.91
C ASN A 43 -21.20 -44.50 4.18
N PRO A 44 -21.40 -45.31 5.24
CA PRO A 44 -20.67 -45.16 6.51
C PRO A 44 -19.34 -45.91 6.50
N ILE A 45 -18.46 -45.62 5.52
CA ILE A 45 -17.10 -46.18 5.51
C ILE A 45 -16.06 -45.05 5.51
N THR A 46 -15.50 -44.86 6.71
CA THR A 46 -14.19 -44.30 7.08
C THR A 46 -13.82 -42.91 6.55
N MET A 47 -13.93 -41.90 7.42
CA MET A 47 -13.13 -40.68 7.30
C MET A 47 -12.69 -40.19 8.68
N MET A 48 -11.86 -40.99 9.37
CA MET A 48 -11.07 -40.52 10.50
C MET A 48 -9.72 -39.93 10.05
N ALA A 49 -9.62 -39.55 8.78
CA ALA A 49 -8.38 -39.08 8.22
C ALA A 49 -8.64 -37.71 7.56
N SER A 50 -7.79 -36.76 7.99
CA SER A 50 -7.54 -35.39 7.53
C SER A 50 -8.08 -35.01 6.13
N TRP A 51 -8.29 -33.71 5.88
CA TRP A 51 -8.60 -33.16 4.55
C TRP A 51 -7.63 -33.64 3.44
N THR A 52 -6.42 -34.07 3.79
CA THR A 52 -5.45 -34.73 2.90
C THR A 52 -5.77 -36.19 2.59
N ALA A 53 -6.46 -36.90 3.46
CA ALA A 53 -6.88 -38.27 3.23
C ALA A 53 -8.10 -38.37 2.32
N ALA A 54 -8.96 -37.34 2.27
CA ALA A 54 -9.97 -37.24 1.22
C ALA A 54 -9.32 -37.20 -0.18
N LEU A 55 -8.14 -36.57 -0.31
CA LEU A 55 -7.35 -36.58 -1.55
C LEU A 55 -6.72 -37.95 -1.83
N VAL A 56 -6.18 -38.63 -0.81
CA VAL A 56 -5.61 -39.98 -0.94
C VAL A 56 -6.70 -41.00 -1.32
N ILE A 57 -7.89 -40.93 -0.73
CA ILE A 57 -9.01 -41.83 -1.03
C ILE A 57 -9.50 -41.65 -2.48
N VAL A 58 -9.50 -40.42 -3.02
CA VAL A 58 -9.85 -40.16 -4.43
C VAL A 58 -8.81 -40.75 -5.39
N VAL A 59 -7.52 -40.69 -5.04
CA VAL A 59 -6.42 -41.27 -5.82
C VAL A 59 -6.37 -42.81 -5.68
N GLU A 60 -6.64 -43.35 -4.50
CA GLU A 60 -6.70 -44.79 -4.24
C GLU A 60 -7.92 -45.45 -4.94
N LYS A 61 -9.08 -44.79 -4.95
CA LYS A 61 -10.24 -45.20 -5.78
C LYS A 61 -9.98 -45.13 -7.28
N TYR A 62 -8.91 -44.46 -7.72
CA TYR A 62 -8.47 -44.46 -9.11
C TYR A 62 -7.74 -45.76 -9.47
N LYS A 63 -7.17 -46.47 -8.48
CA LYS A 63 -6.31 -47.64 -8.67
C LYS A 63 -7.03 -48.97 -8.48
N THR A 64 -8.05 -49.05 -7.63
CA THR A 64 -8.86 -50.26 -7.44
C THR A 64 -10.11 -50.22 -8.33
N ARG A 65 -9.93 -50.62 -9.59
CA ARG A 65 -11.03 -51.00 -10.46
C ARG A 65 -11.43 -52.43 -10.10
N ASP A 66 -12.50 -52.61 -9.34
CA ASP A 66 -13.44 -53.71 -9.62
C ASP A 66 -14.79 -53.55 -8.91
N THR A 67 -15.82 -53.94 -9.66
CA THR A 67 -17.24 -54.11 -9.30
C THR A 67 -18.09 -52.86 -9.01
N SER A 68 -19.06 -52.63 -9.91
CA SER A 68 -20.03 -51.51 -9.98
C SER A 68 -20.93 -51.35 -8.76
N PRO A 69 -21.36 -50.10 -8.48
CA PRO A 69 -22.75 -49.72 -8.77
C PRO A 69 -22.84 -48.51 -9.72
N GLU A 70 -23.87 -48.54 -10.56
CA GLU A 70 -23.98 -47.73 -11.76
C GLU A 70 -24.38 -46.25 -11.50
N ARG A 71 -23.86 -45.36 -12.36
CA ARG A 71 -24.25 -43.95 -12.60
C ARG A 71 -24.03 -42.92 -11.47
N ARG A 72 -24.13 -43.28 -10.19
CA ARG A 72 -24.01 -42.35 -9.04
C ARG A 72 -22.55 -42.07 -8.62
N GLU A 73 -21.62 -42.90 -9.07
CA GLU A 73 -20.18 -42.74 -8.84
C GLU A 73 -19.54 -41.69 -9.75
N TYR A 74 -20.06 -41.47 -10.96
CA TYR A 74 -19.51 -40.48 -11.89
C TYR A 74 -19.84 -39.04 -11.46
N THR A 75 -21.05 -38.82 -10.93
CA THR A 75 -21.48 -37.51 -10.43
C THR A 75 -20.75 -37.11 -9.15
N SER A 76 -20.54 -38.04 -8.20
CA SER A 76 -19.76 -37.78 -6.99
C SER A 76 -18.27 -37.55 -7.29
N ARG A 77 -17.70 -38.25 -8.28
CA ARG A 77 -16.32 -38.02 -8.76
C ARG A 77 -16.17 -36.66 -9.46
N GLY A 78 -17.10 -36.31 -10.35
CA GLY A 78 -17.12 -35.00 -11.02
C GLY A 78 -17.24 -33.84 -10.03
N VAL A 79 -18.11 -33.97 -9.03
CA VAL A 79 -18.26 -32.96 -7.96
C VAL A 79 -16.99 -32.88 -7.11
N SER A 80 -16.33 -34.00 -6.79
CA SER A 80 -15.08 -33.98 -6.02
C SER A 80 -13.93 -33.31 -6.78
N VAL A 81 -13.82 -33.56 -8.09
CA VAL A 81 -12.83 -32.89 -8.95
C VAL A 81 -13.14 -31.40 -9.08
N LEU A 82 -14.41 -31.02 -9.28
CA LEU A 82 -14.82 -29.62 -9.34
C LEU A 82 -14.49 -28.90 -8.02
N LEU A 83 -14.82 -29.49 -6.87
CA LEU A 83 -14.52 -28.96 -5.54
C LEU A 83 -13.01 -28.80 -5.31
N TYR A 84 -12.22 -29.77 -5.73
CA TYR A 84 -10.76 -29.70 -5.64
C TYR A 84 -10.21 -28.53 -6.47
N VAL A 85 -10.62 -28.44 -7.75
CA VAL A 85 -10.19 -27.35 -8.64
C VAL A 85 -10.62 -26.00 -8.08
N THR A 86 -11.86 -25.86 -7.60
CA THR A 86 -12.34 -24.63 -6.98
C THR A 86 -11.52 -24.25 -5.73
N THR A 87 -11.18 -25.21 -4.87
CA THR A 87 -10.38 -24.95 -3.66
C THR A 87 -8.96 -24.52 -4.01
N VAL A 88 -8.32 -25.18 -4.97
CA VAL A 88 -6.98 -24.82 -5.45
C VAL A 88 -6.98 -23.42 -6.10
N LEU A 89 -8.01 -23.09 -6.88
CA LEU A 89 -8.14 -21.77 -7.49
C LEU A 89 -8.33 -20.66 -6.45
N LEU A 90 -9.19 -20.88 -5.44
CA LEU A 90 -9.39 -19.93 -4.34
C LEU A 90 -8.10 -19.72 -3.54
N PHE A 91 -7.38 -20.79 -3.21
CA PHE A 91 -6.11 -20.71 -2.51
C PHE A 91 -5.05 -19.97 -3.35
N SER A 92 -4.92 -20.31 -4.63
CA SER A 92 -3.99 -19.64 -5.54
C SER A 92 -4.29 -18.15 -5.65
N PHE A 93 -5.56 -17.78 -5.85
CA PHE A 93 -5.98 -16.37 -5.92
C PHE A 93 -5.69 -15.62 -4.61
N TYR A 94 -5.94 -16.24 -3.45
CA TYR A 94 -5.57 -15.67 -2.16
C TYR A 94 -4.06 -15.43 -2.06
N THR A 95 -3.25 -16.44 -2.39
CA THR A 95 -1.79 -16.31 -2.33
C THR A 95 -1.25 -15.23 -3.27
N CYS A 96 -1.75 -15.15 -4.51
CA CYS A 96 -1.36 -14.11 -5.46
C CYS A 96 -1.71 -12.71 -4.98
N ASN A 97 -2.91 -12.50 -4.45
CA ASN A 97 -3.32 -11.20 -3.94
C ASN A 97 -2.57 -10.82 -2.66
N LEU A 98 -2.27 -11.79 -1.80
CA LEU A 98 -1.44 -11.59 -0.62
C LEU A 98 -0.02 -11.17 -1.01
N ILE A 99 0.61 -11.89 -1.97
CA ILE A 99 1.94 -11.54 -2.49
C ILE A 99 1.92 -10.14 -3.09
N SER A 100 0.94 -9.83 -3.94
CA SER A 100 0.78 -8.49 -4.53
C SER A 100 0.63 -7.38 -3.48
N ALA A 101 -0.15 -7.64 -2.42
CA ALA A 101 -0.31 -6.68 -1.33
C ALA A 101 0.99 -6.48 -0.52
N LEU A 102 1.81 -7.53 -0.40
CA LEU A 102 3.09 -7.49 0.31
C LEU A 102 4.22 -6.86 -0.53
N THR A 103 4.19 -7.01 -1.86
CA THR A 103 5.21 -6.42 -2.75
C THR A 103 5.01 -4.93 -2.95
N VAL A 104 3.76 -4.43 -2.89
CA VAL A 104 3.49 -2.99 -3.00
C VAL A 104 3.67 -2.34 -1.63
N GLY A 105 4.90 -1.95 -1.32
CA GLY A 105 5.19 -1.00 -0.24
C GLY A 105 4.65 0.38 -0.61
N LYS A 106 3.35 0.63 -0.40
CA LYS A 106 2.78 1.97 -0.63
C LYS A 106 3.30 2.92 0.45
N VAL A 107 4.33 3.68 0.13
CA VAL A 107 4.63 4.93 0.84
C VAL A 107 3.63 5.96 0.31
N SER A 108 2.41 5.96 0.86
CA SER A 108 1.46 7.02 0.59
C SER A 108 1.77 8.21 1.49
N PRO A 109 2.04 9.40 0.93
CA PRO A 109 2.22 10.58 1.76
C PRO A 109 0.91 10.89 2.51
N PRO A 110 1.00 11.52 3.70
CA PRO A 110 -0.19 11.87 4.49
C PRO A 110 -1.13 12.85 3.76
N PHE A 111 -0.62 13.60 2.79
CA PHE A 111 -1.37 14.50 1.92
C PHE A 111 -0.74 14.53 0.53
N THR A 112 -1.55 14.76 -0.50
CA THR A 112 -1.11 14.90 -1.90
C THR A 112 -0.97 16.35 -2.33
N ASP A 113 -1.75 17.23 -1.69
CA ASP A 113 -1.95 18.61 -2.11
C ASP A 113 -1.76 19.59 -0.94
N LEU A 114 -1.42 20.84 -1.27
CA LEU A 114 -1.25 21.91 -0.29
C LEU A 114 -2.51 22.15 0.55
N LYS A 115 -3.70 21.95 -0.03
CA LYS A 115 -4.96 22.04 0.70
C LYS A 115 -5.07 20.93 1.76
N GLY A 116 -4.74 19.69 1.39
CA GLY A 116 -4.75 18.55 2.31
C GLY A 116 -3.74 18.73 3.45
N MET A 117 -2.57 19.30 3.15
CA MET A 117 -1.59 19.69 4.16
C MET A 117 -2.16 20.74 5.13
N TYR A 118 -2.79 21.79 4.61
CA TYR A 118 -3.39 22.86 5.42
C TYR A 118 -4.54 22.37 6.31
N GLU A 119 -5.37 21.44 5.83
CA GLU A 119 -6.45 20.83 6.61
C GLU A 119 -5.91 19.89 7.70
N SER A 120 -4.85 19.14 7.40
CA SER A 120 -4.24 18.21 8.33
C SER A 120 -3.56 18.92 9.50
N ARG A 121 -2.88 20.06 9.26
CA ARG A 121 -2.08 20.84 10.24
C ARG A 121 -1.10 20.00 11.07
N THR A 122 -0.69 18.85 10.54
CA THR A 122 0.18 17.90 11.23
C THR A 122 1.65 18.29 11.13
N HIS A 123 2.04 18.96 10.04
CA HIS A 123 3.42 19.32 9.74
C HIS A 123 3.57 20.84 9.70
N THR A 124 4.77 21.30 10.04
CA THR A 124 5.13 22.71 9.85
C THR A 124 5.33 22.98 8.36
N PHE A 125 5.02 24.20 7.91
CA PHE A 125 5.13 24.59 6.51
C PHE A 125 6.09 25.76 6.37
N GLY A 126 6.95 25.71 5.36
CA GLY A 126 7.94 26.74 5.10
C GLY A 126 8.38 26.82 3.64
N PHE A 127 9.21 27.83 3.40
CA PHE A 127 9.90 28.11 2.16
C PHE A 127 11.09 29.02 2.48
N PHE A 128 11.98 29.22 1.51
CA PHE A 128 13.11 30.13 1.67
C PHE A 128 12.71 31.53 2.17
N LYS A 129 13.36 31.99 3.25
CA LYS A 129 13.12 33.31 3.86
C LYS A 129 13.62 34.44 2.95
N GLY A 130 12.78 35.43 2.72
CA GLY A 130 13.00 36.54 1.78
C GLY A 130 12.78 36.15 0.32
N SER A 131 12.14 35.01 0.06
CA SER A 131 11.85 34.57 -1.32
C SER A 131 10.63 35.27 -1.92
N ALA A 132 10.50 35.14 -3.24
CA ALA A 132 9.28 35.54 -3.94
C ALA A 132 8.03 34.76 -3.45
N MET A 133 8.20 33.56 -2.90
CA MET A 133 7.11 32.79 -2.29
C MET A 133 6.63 33.47 -1.01
N GLU A 134 7.55 33.96 -0.18
CA GLU A 134 7.17 34.73 1.02
C GLU A 134 6.29 35.92 0.66
N GLU A 135 6.72 36.71 -0.32
CA GLU A 135 5.96 37.88 -0.75
C GLU A 135 4.59 37.49 -1.32
N TYR A 136 4.54 36.42 -2.10
CA TYR A 136 3.31 35.93 -2.71
C TYR A 136 2.28 35.50 -1.65
N PHE A 137 2.71 34.72 -0.65
CA PHE A 137 1.83 34.27 0.43
C PHE A 137 1.41 35.44 1.34
N ARG A 138 2.32 36.40 1.57
CA ARG A 138 2.06 37.61 2.35
C ARG A 138 1.09 38.59 1.68
N THR A 139 1.12 38.70 0.35
CA THR A 139 0.28 39.64 -0.42
C THR A 139 -0.99 39.01 -0.98
N ALA A 140 -1.17 37.69 -0.83
CA ALA A 140 -2.39 36.99 -1.25
C ALA A 140 -3.65 37.68 -0.68
N ASN A 141 -4.56 38.08 -1.57
CA ASN A 141 -5.72 38.91 -1.23
C ASN A 141 -6.74 38.14 -0.38
N ASP A 142 -7.11 36.93 -0.81
CA ASP A 142 -7.96 35.99 -0.06
C ASP A 142 -7.79 34.56 -0.59
N GLY A 143 -8.02 33.55 0.26
CA GLY A 143 -8.02 32.14 -0.12
C GLY A 143 -6.99 31.28 0.64
N LEU A 144 -6.74 30.07 0.12
CA LEU A 144 -5.89 29.06 0.76
C LEU A 144 -4.50 29.61 1.13
N TYR A 145 -3.84 30.34 0.23
CA TYR A 145 -2.49 30.87 0.45
C TYR A 145 -2.45 31.92 1.57
N ARG A 146 -3.45 32.79 1.63
CA ARG A 146 -3.58 33.81 2.70
C ARG A 146 -3.82 33.15 4.05
N ASN A 147 -4.65 32.11 4.08
CA ASN A 147 -4.91 31.34 5.29
C ASN A 147 -3.67 30.59 5.77
N ILE A 148 -2.93 29.94 4.87
CA ILE A 148 -1.64 29.29 5.19
C ILE A 148 -0.65 30.31 5.76
N TRP A 149 -0.57 31.50 5.15
CA TRP A 149 0.30 32.57 5.66
C TRP A 149 -0.06 32.97 7.09
N ASN A 150 -1.34 33.28 7.35
CA ASN A 150 -1.77 33.79 8.65
C ASN A 150 -1.73 32.72 9.75
N ASP A 151 -2.06 31.47 9.42
CA ASP A 151 -2.25 30.41 10.42
C ASP A 151 -0.99 29.56 10.64
N MET A 152 -0.14 29.39 9.62
CA MET A 152 1.01 28.50 9.70
C MET A 152 2.35 29.25 9.66
N VAL A 153 2.50 30.22 8.74
CA VAL A 153 3.80 30.86 8.47
C VAL A 153 4.07 32.05 9.39
N LYS A 154 3.12 32.99 9.49
CA LYS A 154 3.24 34.20 10.29
C LYS A 154 3.48 33.93 11.79
N PRO A 155 2.80 32.98 12.45
CA PRO A 155 3.03 32.67 13.86
C PRO A 155 4.40 32.02 14.10
N ASN A 156 4.94 31.33 13.09
CA ASN A 156 6.18 30.55 13.17
C ASN A 156 7.25 31.08 12.22
N TYR A 157 7.35 32.40 12.09
CA TYR A 157 8.24 33.04 11.11
C TYR A 157 9.73 32.69 11.32
N ASP A 158 10.11 32.33 12.54
CA ASP A 158 11.48 31.93 12.91
C ASP A 158 11.87 30.53 12.39
N ILE A 159 10.88 29.72 12.00
CA ILE A 159 11.11 28.42 11.37
C ILE A 159 11.67 28.61 9.95
N LEU A 160 11.35 29.71 9.27
CA LEU A 160 11.85 29.98 7.93
C LEU A 160 13.36 30.21 7.94
N LYS A 161 14.09 29.36 7.23
CA LYS A 161 15.55 29.47 7.09
C LYS A 161 15.93 30.24 5.83
N LYS A 162 17.08 30.91 5.91
CA LYS A 162 17.73 31.57 4.77
C LYS A 162 18.62 30.62 3.98
N ASP A 163 18.86 29.42 4.49
CA ASP A 163 19.60 28.39 3.79
C ASP A 163 18.63 27.28 3.37
N ILE A 164 18.86 26.74 2.18
CA ILE A 164 18.04 25.67 1.62
C ILE A 164 18.40 24.34 2.28
N ASP A 165 19.70 24.13 2.57
CA ASP A 165 20.19 22.93 3.24
C ASP A 165 19.49 22.73 4.59
N GLU A 166 19.40 23.79 5.41
CA GLU A 166 18.71 23.74 6.70
C GLU A 166 17.22 23.40 6.55
N ASN A 167 16.55 23.93 5.52
CA ASN A 167 15.14 23.60 5.27
C ASN A 167 14.99 22.12 4.85
N ILE A 168 15.89 21.59 4.04
CA ILE A 168 15.88 20.19 3.61
C ILE A 168 16.17 19.26 4.80
N ASP A 169 17.10 19.61 5.68
CA ASP A 169 17.36 18.86 6.91
C ASP A 169 16.13 18.78 7.81
N MET A 170 15.35 19.86 7.90
CA MET A 170 14.07 19.85 8.62
C MET A 170 13.02 18.96 7.95
N VAL A 171 12.99 18.90 6.61
CA VAL A 171 12.11 17.97 5.89
C VAL A 171 12.54 16.52 6.12
N MET A 172 13.85 16.26 6.15
CA MET A 172 14.42 14.94 6.43
C MET A 172 14.15 14.48 7.87
N ALA A 173 14.04 15.40 8.82
CA ALA A 173 13.60 15.11 10.18
C ALA A 173 12.13 14.67 10.26
N GLY A 174 11.32 14.94 9.23
CA GLY A 174 9.98 14.39 9.05
C GLY A 174 8.81 15.30 9.46
N ASP A 175 9.07 16.39 10.18
CA ASP A 175 8.01 17.27 10.74
C ASP A 175 7.79 18.57 9.95
N HIS A 176 8.48 18.73 8.81
CA HIS A 176 8.46 19.95 8.00
C HIS A 176 8.14 19.67 6.53
N VAL A 177 7.39 20.59 5.92
CA VAL A 177 7.10 20.62 4.48
C VAL A 177 7.66 21.92 3.93
N SER A 178 8.60 21.80 2.99
CA SER A 178 9.18 22.94 2.28
C SER A 178 8.62 23.05 0.87
N LEU A 179 8.22 24.26 0.47
CA LEU A 179 7.79 24.56 -0.89
C LEU A 179 8.92 25.24 -1.67
N GLU A 180 9.50 24.53 -2.63
CA GLU A 180 10.62 25.02 -3.43
C GLU A 180 10.43 24.77 -4.94
N VAL A 181 11.33 25.36 -5.74
CA VAL A 181 11.30 25.24 -7.20
C VAL A 181 11.74 23.83 -7.64
N ARG A 182 10.88 23.09 -8.34
CA ARG A 182 11.10 21.69 -8.74
C ARG A 182 12.50 21.36 -9.31
N PRO A 183 13.04 22.07 -10.31
CA PRO A 183 14.37 21.74 -10.85
C PRO A 183 15.50 21.91 -9.85
N LEU A 184 15.36 22.77 -8.83
CA LEU A 184 16.34 22.89 -7.75
C LEU A 184 16.34 21.64 -6.88
N LEU A 185 15.15 21.22 -6.44
CA LEU A 185 14.96 19.99 -5.66
C LEU A 185 15.49 18.75 -6.39
N LEU A 186 15.16 18.61 -7.68
CA LEU A 186 15.57 17.46 -8.49
C LEU A 186 17.08 17.38 -8.73
N LYS A 187 17.76 18.51 -8.87
CA LYS A 187 19.18 18.54 -9.21
C LYS A 187 20.08 18.27 -8.01
N GLU A 188 19.72 18.84 -6.87
CA GLU A 188 20.65 19.02 -5.76
C GLU A 188 20.26 18.20 -4.52
N TYR A 189 18.95 17.94 -4.34
CA TYR A 189 18.43 17.36 -3.10
C TYR A 189 17.63 16.08 -3.29
N TYR A 190 17.36 15.65 -4.52
CA TYR A 190 16.53 14.46 -4.74
C TYR A 190 17.29 13.18 -4.41
N HIS A 191 17.20 12.80 -3.15
CA HIS A 191 17.59 11.52 -2.60
C HIS A 191 16.33 10.68 -2.34
N CYS A 192 16.42 9.35 -2.37
CA CYS A 192 15.26 8.46 -2.18
C CYS A 192 14.59 8.53 -0.80
N GLY A 193 15.10 9.35 0.12
CA GLY A 193 14.45 9.71 1.38
C GLY A 193 13.47 10.88 1.28
N LEU A 194 13.47 11.63 0.17
CA LEU A 194 12.60 12.79 -0.05
C LEU A 194 11.51 12.47 -1.08
N MET A 195 10.29 12.88 -0.76
CA MET A 195 9.16 12.74 -1.66
C MET A 195 8.69 14.11 -2.14
N ILE A 196 8.75 14.33 -3.46
CA ILE A 196 8.16 15.53 -4.08
C ILE A 196 6.67 15.26 -4.31
N LEU A 197 5.83 16.15 -3.79
CA LEU A 197 4.39 16.09 -4.03
C LEU A 197 4.06 16.51 -5.47
N PRO A 198 3.08 15.86 -6.13
CA PRO A 198 2.78 16.08 -7.55
C PRO A 198 2.14 17.46 -7.85
N GLY A 199 1.65 18.17 -6.82
CA GLY A 199 0.97 19.44 -7.00
C GLY A 199 1.87 20.55 -7.55
N LEU A 200 1.53 21.08 -8.73
CA LEU A 200 2.12 22.31 -9.28
C LEU A 200 1.22 23.49 -8.95
N TYR A 201 1.61 24.30 -7.96
CA TYR A 201 0.77 25.39 -7.44
C TYR A 201 0.99 26.71 -8.17
N PHE A 202 2.22 26.94 -8.63
CA PHE A 202 2.63 28.19 -9.23
C PHE A 202 3.47 27.94 -10.47
N TRP A 203 3.19 28.70 -11.50
CA TRP A 203 4.11 28.86 -12.62
C TRP A 203 5.07 30.00 -12.26
N LYS A 204 6.37 29.70 -12.30
CA LYS A 204 7.42 30.70 -12.09
C LYS A 204 8.07 30.98 -13.44
N ILE A 205 8.05 32.24 -13.86
CA ILE A 205 8.83 32.66 -15.03
C ILE A 205 10.27 32.88 -14.58
N MET A 206 11.20 32.23 -15.27
CA MET A 206 12.62 32.57 -15.16
C MET A 206 12.94 33.62 -16.21
N THR A 207 13.35 34.81 -15.76
CA THR A 207 13.77 35.90 -16.63
C THR A 207 15.21 36.29 -16.31
N TRP A 208 15.87 36.95 -17.26
CA TRP A 208 17.16 37.59 -17.00
C TRP A 208 16.91 39.06 -16.69
N PRO A 209 17.02 39.47 -15.41
CA PRO A 209 16.87 40.89 -15.07
C PRO A 209 18.02 41.67 -15.70
N MET A 210 17.68 42.77 -16.37
CA MET A 210 18.64 43.70 -16.96
C MET A 210 18.42 45.09 -16.38
N ALA A 211 19.45 45.93 -16.44
CA ALA A 211 19.33 47.33 -16.05
C ALA A 211 18.26 48.04 -16.89
N PRO A 212 17.50 48.98 -16.30
CA PRO A 212 16.57 49.80 -17.06
C PRO A 212 17.34 50.55 -18.17
N ASP A 213 16.68 50.73 -19.31
CA ASP A 213 17.17 51.48 -20.48
C ASP A 213 18.46 50.95 -21.14
N LEU A 214 18.77 49.67 -20.93
CA LEU A 214 19.95 49.06 -21.55
C LEU A 214 19.79 48.98 -23.09
N PRO A 215 20.66 49.64 -23.89
CA PRO A 215 20.48 49.73 -25.35
C PRO A 215 20.62 48.38 -26.08
N VAL A 216 21.27 47.39 -25.45
CA VAL A 216 21.39 46.04 -26.01
C VAL A 216 20.18 45.15 -25.73
N PHE A 217 19.24 45.59 -24.88
CA PHE A 217 18.07 44.79 -24.52
C PHE A 217 17.25 44.32 -25.74
N PRO A 218 16.91 45.18 -26.73
CA PRO A 218 16.16 44.74 -27.90
C PRO A 218 16.89 43.68 -28.72
N ILE A 219 18.22 43.77 -28.79
CA ILE A 219 19.07 42.81 -29.51
C ILE A 219 19.05 41.45 -28.81
N ILE A 220 19.26 41.44 -27.49
CA ILE A 220 19.23 40.20 -26.70
C ILE A 220 17.84 39.56 -26.77
N ASN A 221 16.78 40.37 -26.63
CA ASN A 221 15.41 39.89 -26.67
C ASN A 221 15.08 39.25 -28.03
N HIS A 222 15.51 39.88 -29.14
CA HIS A 222 15.35 39.32 -30.48
C HIS A 222 16.04 37.95 -30.62
N HIS A 223 17.28 37.81 -30.16
CA HIS A 223 17.98 36.53 -30.22
C HIS A 223 17.39 35.47 -29.27
N MET A 224 16.85 35.87 -28.12
CA MET A 224 16.13 34.96 -27.23
C MET A 224 14.87 34.40 -27.89
N TYR A 225 14.10 35.23 -28.60
CA TYR A 225 12.96 34.74 -29.39
C TYR A 225 13.41 33.82 -30.51
N ALA A 226 14.47 34.17 -31.25
CA ALA A 226 15.00 33.31 -32.31
C ALA A 226 15.45 31.93 -31.78
N LEU A 227 16.00 31.85 -30.57
CA LEU A 227 16.35 30.57 -29.92
C LEU A 227 15.11 29.74 -29.57
N ALA A 228 14.02 30.38 -29.16
CA ALA A 228 12.75 29.72 -28.86
C ALA A 228 12.05 29.24 -30.15
N GLU A 229 11.92 30.11 -31.15
CA GLU A 229 11.25 29.81 -32.43
C GLU A 229 11.95 28.70 -33.23
N ASN A 230 13.29 28.67 -33.22
CA ASN A 230 14.07 27.63 -33.88
C ASN A 230 14.15 26.31 -33.08
N GLY A 231 13.50 26.23 -31.91
CA GLY A 231 13.50 25.03 -31.05
C GLY A 231 14.83 24.73 -30.36
N VAL A 232 15.81 25.64 -30.43
CA VAL A 232 17.11 25.49 -29.75
C VAL A 232 16.92 25.52 -28.24
N TYR A 233 16.04 26.41 -27.75
CA TYR A 233 15.66 26.45 -26.33
C TYR A 233 15.09 25.11 -25.86
N ASP A 234 14.14 24.53 -26.58
CA ASP A 234 13.52 23.26 -26.20
C ASP A 234 14.53 22.12 -26.14
N LYS A 235 15.48 22.08 -27.10
CA LYS A 235 16.57 21.10 -27.11
C LYS A 235 17.48 21.27 -25.90
N LEU A 236 17.86 22.50 -25.57
CA LEU A 236 18.70 22.79 -24.40
C LEU A 236 17.96 22.48 -23.10
N HIS A 237 16.70 22.87 -23.01
CA HIS A 237 15.85 22.59 -21.85
C HIS A 237 15.76 21.08 -21.63
N ARG A 238 15.40 20.28 -22.64
CA ARG A 238 15.36 18.81 -22.50
C ARG A 238 16.70 18.18 -22.13
N LYS A 239 17.81 18.76 -22.59
CA LYS A 239 19.16 18.26 -22.31
C LYS A 239 19.59 18.52 -20.86
N TRP A 240 19.25 19.69 -20.31
CA TRP A 240 19.75 20.15 -19.01
C TRP A 240 18.72 20.10 -17.89
N TYR A 241 17.43 19.93 -18.21
CA TYR A 241 16.40 19.79 -17.20
C TYR A 241 16.64 18.49 -16.41
N PRO A 242 16.73 18.56 -15.07
CA PRO A 242 16.89 17.37 -14.25
C PRO A 242 15.74 16.40 -14.52
N ARG A 243 16.09 15.14 -14.76
CA ARG A 243 15.08 14.08 -14.82
C ARG A 243 14.76 13.67 -13.38
N ASP A 244 13.52 13.24 -13.17
CA ASP A 244 13.17 12.56 -11.92
C ASP A 244 14.12 11.36 -11.80
N LEU A 245 14.78 11.20 -10.65
CA LEU A 245 15.56 9.97 -10.45
C LEU A 245 14.57 8.82 -10.26
N ASP A 246 14.77 7.76 -11.02
CA ASP A 246 14.16 6.48 -10.71
C ASP A 246 14.86 5.97 -9.45
N CYS A 247 14.27 6.25 -8.29
CA CYS A 247 14.57 5.52 -7.08
C CYS A 247 14.12 4.08 -7.31
N GLU A 248 15.00 3.26 -7.89
CA GLU A 248 14.84 1.83 -7.91
C GLU A 248 14.69 1.39 -6.45
N THR A 249 13.46 1.10 -6.06
CA THR A 249 13.11 0.50 -4.78
C THR A 249 13.58 -0.95 -4.77
N THR A 250 14.89 -1.13 -4.89
CA THR A 250 15.57 -2.43 -4.76
C THR A 250 15.60 -2.89 -3.31
N ASP A 251 15.25 -2.01 -2.36
CA ASP A 251 14.94 -2.39 -0.99
C ASP A 251 13.58 -3.10 -0.93
N MET A 252 13.56 -4.36 -1.36
CA MET A 252 12.57 -5.31 -0.89
C MET A 252 12.63 -5.33 0.63
N LYS A 253 11.76 -4.54 1.28
CA LYS A 253 11.67 -4.51 2.73
C LYS A 253 11.37 -5.91 3.22
N ALA A 254 12.28 -6.47 4.01
CA ALA A 254 12.07 -7.75 4.66
C ALA A 254 10.75 -7.72 5.41
N LEU A 255 9.96 -8.80 5.34
CA LEU A 255 8.72 -8.89 6.09
C LEU A 255 9.03 -8.73 7.58
N SER A 256 8.47 -7.67 8.16
CA SER A 256 8.63 -7.41 9.59
C SER A 256 7.79 -8.40 10.41
N PHE A 257 8.30 -8.79 11.58
CA PHE A 257 7.63 -9.72 12.50
C PHE A 257 6.15 -9.37 12.79
N PRO A 258 5.76 -8.08 12.99
CA PRO A 258 4.37 -7.71 13.20
C PRO A 258 3.42 -8.12 12.07
N SER A 259 3.91 -8.17 10.82
CA SER A 259 3.10 -8.54 9.65
C SER A 259 2.73 -10.02 9.61
N VAL A 260 3.52 -10.89 10.27
CA VAL A 260 3.32 -12.36 10.28
C VAL A 260 2.83 -12.85 11.65
N CYS A 261 2.90 -12.00 12.68
CA CYS A 261 2.54 -12.31 14.06
C CYS A 261 1.12 -12.88 14.20
N THR A 262 0.15 -12.42 13.42
CA THR A 262 -1.23 -12.93 13.47
C THR A 262 -1.36 -14.40 13.10
N ALA A 263 -0.56 -14.90 12.15
CA ALA A 263 -0.55 -16.33 11.83
C ALA A 263 -0.12 -17.19 13.04
N PHE A 264 0.88 -16.73 13.79
CA PHE A 264 1.34 -17.40 15.01
C PHE A 264 0.32 -17.35 16.14
N ILE A 265 -0.37 -16.21 16.33
CA ILE A 265 -1.43 -16.07 17.34
C ILE A 265 -2.59 -17.04 17.05
N VAL A 266 -3.03 -17.13 15.79
CA VAL A 266 -4.10 -18.06 15.39
C VAL A 266 -3.67 -19.51 15.61
N LEU A 267 -2.42 -19.85 15.28
CA LEU A 267 -1.88 -21.19 15.49
C LEU A 267 -1.82 -21.56 16.98
N LEU A 268 -1.37 -20.65 17.84
CA LEU A 268 -1.37 -20.85 19.30
C LEU A 268 -2.79 -21.02 19.85
N ALA A 269 -3.74 -20.18 19.42
CA ALA A 269 -5.13 -20.30 19.83
C ALA A 269 -5.75 -21.65 19.42
N ALA A 270 -5.46 -22.12 18.20
CA ALA A 270 -5.93 -23.41 17.71
C ALA A 270 -5.33 -24.59 18.51
N LEU A 271 -4.04 -24.53 18.85
CA LEU A 271 -3.39 -25.54 19.69
C LEU A 271 -4.00 -25.59 21.10
N LEU A 272 -4.26 -24.43 21.71
CA LEU A 272 -4.91 -24.36 23.01
C LEU A 272 -6.32 -24.96 22.96
N LEU A 273 -7.13 -24.58 21.97
CA LEU A 273 -8.47 -25.15 21.79
C LEU A 273 -8.43 -26.66 21.56
N ALA A 274 -7.51 -27.17 20.74
CA ALA A 274 -7.36 -28.60 20.51
C ALA A 274 -6.98 -29.35 21.79
N SER A 275 -6.06 -28.79 22.59
CA SER A 275 -5.68 -29.38 23.88
C SER A 275 -6.83 -29.43 24.87
N ILE A 276 -7.67 -28.37 24.92
CA ILE A 276 -8.86 -28.32 25.77
C ILE A 276 -9.87 -29.37 25.33
N CYS A 277 -10.16 -29.47 24.03
CA CYS A 277 -11.06 -30.48 23.49
C CYS A 277 -10.58 -31.91 23.83
N MET A 278 -9.29 -32.18 23.69
CA MET A 278 -8.70 -33.48 24.05
C MET A 278 -8.89 -33.80 25.55
N VAL A 279 -8.66 -32.84 26.43
CA VAL A 279 -8.88 -33.01 27.87
C VAL A 279 -10.37 -33.27 28.18
N VAL A 280 -11.28 -32.51 27.56
CA VAL A 280 -12.72 -32.70 27.72
C VAL A 280 -13.17 -34.08 27.25
N GLU A 281 -12.68 -34.56 26.11
CA GLU A 281 -12.97 -35.89 25.59
C GLU A 281 -12.47 -36.99 26.54
N ILE A 282 -11.26 -36.86 27.10
CA ILE A 282 -10.72 -37.82 28.07
C ILE A 282 -11.58 -37.86 29.34
N ILE A 283 -12.03 -36.71 29.84
CA ILE A 283 -12.89 -36.63 31.03
C ILE A 283 -14.26 -37.25 30.73
N ALA A 284 -14.86 -36.92 29.58
CA ALA A 284 -16.14 -37.48 29.16
C ALA A 284 -16.07 -39.00 28.97
N TYR A 285 -15.00 -39.49 28.33
CA TYR A 285 -14.77 -40.92 28.11
C TYR A 285 -14.60 -41.67 29.44
N ARG A 286 -13.82 -41.13 30.38
CA ARG A 286 -13.64 -41.73 31.71
C ARG A 286 -14.93 -41.79 32.52
N LYS A 287 -15.82 -40.79 32.36
CA LYS A 287 -17.12 -40.75 33.04
C LYS A 287 -18.10 -41.78 32.46
N PHE A 288 -18.05 -42.03 31.16
CA PHE A 288 -18.94 -42.98 30.48
C PHE A 288 -18.52 -44.45 30.64
N ASN A 289 -17.27 -44.73 31.03
CA ASN A 289 -16.75 -46.10 31.23
C ASN A 289 -16.83 -46.59 32.68
N TYR A 290 -17.42 -45.80 33.59
CA TYR A 290 -17.62 -46.13 35.01
C TYR A 290 -19.09 -46.37 35.38
N ASP A 291 -20.01 -46.25 34.42
CA ASP A 291 -21.39 -46.76 34.47
C ASP A 291 -21.50 -48.03 33.62
#